data_AF-A0A6P6WXZ9-F1
#
_entry.id   AF-A0A6P6WXZ9-F1
#
_cell.length_a   1.000
_cell.length_b   1.000
_cell.length_c   1.000
_cell.angle_alpha   90.00
_cell.angle_beta   90.00
_cell.angle_gamma   90.00
#
_symmetry.space_group_name_H-M   'P 1'
#
loop_
_entity.id
_entity.type
_entity.pdbx_description
1 polymer ?
#
loop_
_entity_poly.entity_id
_entity_poly.type
_entity_poly.pdbx_seq_one_letter_code
_entity_poly.pdbx_strand_id
1 'polypeptide(L)'
;MEHSKKLEVCCRLENIQMVNQGKYLGLPMVITRTKGQIFGFIRDNIKKNLGSWKQKLLSQAGKEVLLKPVTQAMPTYAMSCFKLPLKLCKELSAMMARYW
;
A
#
# COMPACT_ATOMS: atom_id res chain seq x y z
N MET A 1 11.94 -19.22 -23.46
CA MET A 1 11.19 -20.48 -23.26
C MET A 1 10.00 -20.34 -22.32
N GLU A 2 10.15 -19.77 -21.12
CA GLU A 2 9.03 -19.66 -20.14
C GLU A 2 7.85 -18.79 -20.59
N HIS A 3 8.09 -17.71 -21.32
CA HIS A 3 7.03 -16.80 -21.77
C HIS A 3 6.10 -17.47 -22.80
N SER A 4 6.65 -18.35 -23.63
CA SER A 4 5.89 -19.14 -24.61
C SER A 4 4.91 -20.11 -23.95
N LYS A 5 5.32 -20.76 -22.86
CA LYS A 5 4.49 -21.70 -22.10
C LYS A 5 3.33 -21.00 -21.38
N LYS A 6 3.56 -19.79 -20.85
CA LYS A 6 2.54 -18.99 -20.17
C LYS A 6 1.43 -18.54 -21.12
N LEU A 7 1.78 -18.17 -22.35
CA LEU A 7 0.83 -17.84 -23.42
C LEU A 7 0.00 -19.05 -23.85
N GLU A 8 0.63 -20.22 -23.97
CA GLU A 8 -0.05 -21.47 -24.32
C GLU A 8 -1.14 -21.86 -23.30
N VAL A 9 -0.84 -21.70 -22.00
CA VAL A 9 -1.81 -21.94 -20.91
C VAL A 9 -2.96 -20.94 -20.94
N CYS A 10 -2.70 -19.66 -21.18
CA CYS A 10 -3.75 -18.64 -21.31
C CYS A 10 -4.68 -18.93 -22.49
N CYS A 11 -4.15 -19.33 -23.65
CA CYS A 11 -4.96 -19.70 -24.80
C CYS A 11 -5.88 -20.91 -24.52
N ARG A 12 -5.42 -21.88 -23.72
CA ARG A 12 -6.22 -23.07 -23.34
C ARG A 12 -7.35 -22.77 -22.37
N LEU A 13 -7.28 -21.66 -21.64
CA LEU A 13 -8.24 -21.33 -20.59
C LEU A 13 -9.32 -20.33 -21.04
N GLU A 14 -9.35 -19.99 -22.34
CA GLU A 14 -10.30 -19.18 -23.12
C GLU A 14 -10.63 -17.76 -22.59
N ASN A 15 -10.81 -17.57 -21.29
CA ASN A 15 -11.18 -16.31 -20.63
C ASN A 15 -10.14 -15.78 -19.62
N ILE A 16 -8.94 -16.37 -19.54
CA ILE A 16 -7.91 -15.95 -18.59
C ILE A 16 -6.83 -15.12 -19.29
N GLN A 17 -6.71 -13.86 -18.90
CA GLN A 17 -5.68 -12.94 -19.41
C GLN A 17 -4.50 -12.84 -18.44
N MET A 18 -3.28 -12.77 -18.97
CA MET A 18 -2.08 -12.51 -18.18
C MET A 18 -2.05 -11.05 -17.72
N VAL A 19 -2.12 -10.83 -16.42
CA VAL A 19 -2.01 -9.49 -15.83
C VAL A 19 -0.55 -9.23 -15.46
N ASN A 20 0.12 -8.37 -16.23
CA ASN A 20 1.50 -7.97 -15.98
C ASN A 20 1.63 -6.93 -14.84
N GLN A 21 0.57 -6.15 -14.59
CA GLN A 21 0.48 -5.18 -13.50
C GLN A 21 -0.97 -5.11 -13.02
N GLY A 22 -1.17 -5.24 -11.71
CA GLY A 22 -2.51 -5.22 -11.12
C GLY A 22 -2.45 -5.06 -9.60
N LYS A 23 -3.58 -4.68 -9.01
CA LYS A 23 -3.77 -4.67 -7.56
C LYS A 23 -4.74 -5.77 -7.18
N TYR A 24 -4.38 -6.56 -6.18
CA TYR A 24 -5.26 -7.53 -5.55
C TYR A 24 -5.49 -7.09 -4.11
N LEU A 25 -6.74 -6.90 -3.71
CA LEU A 25 -7.12 -6.40 -2.38
C LEU A 25 -6.40 -5.09 -1.99
N GLY A 26 -6.16 -4.22 -2.97
CA GLY A 26 -5.46 -2.95 -2.77
C GLY A 26 -3.93 -3.04 -2.68
N LEU A 27 -3.35 -4.25 -2.70
CA LEU A 27 -1.91 -4.48 -2.71
C LEU A 27 -1.42 -4.81 -4.14
N PRO A 28 -0.21 -4.40 -4.52
CA PRO A 28 0.35 -4.74 -5.82
C PRO A 28 0.57 -6.26 -5.93
N MET A 29 -0.03 -6.86 -6.95
CA MET A 29 0.06 -8.31 -7.22
C MET A 29 1.45 -8.71 -7.74
N VAL A 30 2.10 -7.80 -8.49
CA VAL A 30 3.41 -8.04 -9.09
C VAL A 30 4.46 -7.21 -8.38
N ILE A 31 5.41 -7.88 -7.74
CA ILE A 31 6.51 -7.26 -7.00
C ILE A 31 7.69 -7.07 -7.95
N THR A 32 7.86 -5.85 -8.46
CA THR A 32 9.03 -5.43 -9.25
C THR A 32 10.31 -5.30 -8.38
N ARG A 33 11.47 -5.10 -9.01
CA ARG A 33 12.77 -4.96 -8.32
C ARG A 33 12.80 -3.80 -7.30
N THR A 34 12.05 -2.72 -7.51
CA THR A 34 12.07 -1.51 -6.66
C THR A 34 10.98 -1.53 -5.57
N LYS A 35 11.29 -2.13 -4.41
CA LYS A 35 10.40 -2.16 -3.23
C LYS A 35 9.86 -0.79 -2.81
N GLY A 36 10.65 0.28 -3.00
CA GLY A 36 10.26 1.65 -2.67
C GLY A 36 9.12 2.20 -3.54
N GLN A 37 9.06 1.84 -4.83
CA GLN A 37 7.97 2.27 -5.70
C GLN A 37 6.70 1.45 -5.46
N ILE A 38 6.85 0.17 -5.13
CA ILE A 38 5.75 -0.76 -4.89
C ILE A 38 4.91 -0.36 -3.69
N PHE A 39 5.56 0.05 -2.59
CA PHE A 39 4.86 0.45 -1.36
C PHE A 39 4.66 1.98 -1.24
N GLY A 40 5.04 2.75 -2.26
CA GLY A 40 4.88 4.21 -2.27
C GLY A 40 3.43 4.65 -2.07
N PHE A 41 2.47 3.89 -2.61
CA PHE A 41 1.04 4.19 -2.46
C PHE A 41 0.58 4.24 -1.00
N ILE A 42 1.20 3.47 -0.11
CA ILE A 42 0.86 3.47 1.33
C ILE A 42 1.20 4.84 1.93
N ARG A 43 2.40 5.33 1.63
CA ARG A 43 2.87 6.65 2.07
C ARG A 43 1.97 7.75 1.52
N ASP A 44 1.64 7.69 0.24
CA ASP A 44 0.88 8.74 -0.42
C ASP A 44 -0.57 8.79 0.09
N ASN A 45 -1.20 7.64 0.33
CA ASN A 45 -2.53 7.56 0.94
C ASN A 45 -2.54 8.09 2.37
N ILE A 46 -1.55 7.72 3.19
CA ILE A 46 -1.41 8.25 4.56
C ILE A 46 -1.23 9.77 4.52
N LYS A 47 -0.35 10.28 3.66
CA LYS A 47 -0.11 11.72 3.50
C LYS A 47 -1.39 12.46 3.10
N LYS A 48 -2.18 11.89 2.19
CA LYS A 48 -3.46 12.45 1.75
C LYS A 48 -4.46 12.51 2.92
N ASN A 49 -4.64 11.42 3.66
CA ASN A 49 -5.54 11.36 4.81
C ASN A 49 -5.16 12.37 5.89
N LEU A 50 -3.87 12.41 6.27
CA LEU A 50 -3.36 13.36 7.27
C LEU A 50 -3.52 14.81 6.80
N GLY A 51 -3.29 15.10 5.52
CA GLY A 51 -3.50 16.43 4.93
C GLY A 51 -4.96 16.87 5.02
N SER A 52 -5.90 16.01 4.62
CA SER A 52 -7.34 16.29 4.69
C SER A 52 -7.85 16.47 6.11
N TRP A 53 -7.28 15.76 7.10
CA TRP A 53 -7.69 15.93 8.49
C TRP A 53 -7.02 17.11 9.17
N LYS A 54 -5.80 17.50 8.77
CA LYS A 54 -5.15 18.71 9.30
C LYS A 54 -5.93 19.99 8.96
N GLN A 55 -6.68 19.99 7.86
CA GLN A 55 -7.59 21.08 7.51
C GLN A 55 -8.81 21.18 8.43
N LYS A 56 -9.13 20.11 9.16
CA LYS A 56 -10.20 20.09 10.17
C LYS A 56 -9.54 20.34 11.52
N LEU A 57 -9.99 21.37 12.24
CA LEU A 57 -9.51 21.67 13.60
C LEU A 57 -10.00 20.56 14.56
N LEU A 58 -9.20 19.51 14.70
CA LEU A 58 -9.51 18.35 15.55
C LEU A 58 -8.85 18.50 16.91
N SER A 59 -9.57 18.13 17.97
CA SER A 59 -9.00 17.96 19.30
C SER A 59 -7.95 16.84 19.29
N GLN A 60 -7.05 16.82 20.28
CA GLN A 60 -6.01 15.80 20.38
C GLN A 60 -6.59 14.38 20.45
N ALA A 61 -7.67 14.20 21.22
CA ALA A 61 -8.41 12.94 21.27
C ALA A 61 -9.02 12.59 19.90
N GLY A 62 -9.58 13.57 19.19
CA GLY A 62 -10.12 13.36 17.84
C GLY A 62 -9.06 12.93 16.83
N LYS A 63 -7.84 13.48 16.92
CA LYS A 63 -6.71 13.06 16.09
C LYS A 63 -6.31 11.61 16.36
N GLU A 64 -6.25 11.20 17.62
CA GLU A 64 -5.89 9.83 18.01
C GLU A 64 -6.87 8.79 17.46
N VAL A 65 -8.17 9.11 17.57
CA VAL A 65 -9.28 8.28 17.09
C VAL A 65 -9.27 8.13 15.57
N LEU A 66 -8.69 9.08 14.81
CA LEU A 66 -8.53 8.92 13.36
C LEU A 66 -7.23 8.21 12.99
N LEU A 67 -6.14 8.54 13.69
CA LEU A 67 -4.80 8.07 13.38
C LEU A 67 -4.68 6.54 13.55
N LYS A 68 -5.17 6.00 14.66
CA LYS A 68 -5.05 4.56 14.96
C LYS A 68 -5.87 3.68 14.00
N PRO A 69 -7.19 3.83 13.86
CA PRO A 69 -7.96 2.88 13.05
C PRO A 69 -7.75 3.06 11.56
N VAL A 70 -7.51 4.27 11.06
CA VAL A 70 -7.45 4.50 9.60
C VAL A 70 -6.02 4.51 9.10
N THR A 71 -5.14 5.31 9.71
CA THR A 71 -3.76 5.48 9.23
C THR A 71 -2.88 4.28 9.58
N GLN A 72 -3.05 3.66 10.76
CA GLN A 72 -2.28 2.49 11.17
C GLN A 72 -2.78 1.18 10.53
N ALA A 73 -4.08 1.06 10.21
CA ALA A 73 -4.61 -0.17 9.61
C ALA A 73 -4.01 -0.46 8.22
N MET A 74 -3.78 0.58 7.40
CA MET A 74 -3.17 0.42 6.07
C MET A 74 -1.79 -0.27 6.09
N PRO A 75 -0.77 0.23 6.83
CA PRO A 75 0.52 -0.42 6.90
C PRO A 75 0.43 -1.76 7.62
N THR A 76 -0.43 -1.93 8.63
CA THR A 76 -0.64 -3.23 9.31
C THR A 76 -1.09 -4.31 8.33
N TYR A 77 -2.06 -3.99 7.47
CA TYR A 77 -2.52 -4.92 6.43
C TYR A 77 -1.42 -5.23 5.39
N ALA A 78 -0.68 -4.21 4.95
CA ALA A 78 0.44 -4.44 4.03
C ALA A 78 1.54 -5.30 4.67
N MET A 79 1.80 -5.13 5.98
CA MET A 79 2.78 -5.90 6.74
C MET A 79 2.38 -7.36 6.93
N SER A 80 1.08 -7.68 7.01
CA SER A 80 0.62 -9.08 7.09
C SER A 80 0.91 -9.87 5.82
N CYS A 81 0.95 -9.20 4.67
CA CYS A 81 1.21 -9.83 3.38
C CYS A 81 2.68 -9.73 2.95
N PHE A 82 3.38 -8.65 3.33
CA PHE A 82 4.72 -8.35 2.82
C PHE A 82 5.64 -7.75 3.88
N LYS A 83 6.93 -8.09 3.77
CA LYS A 83 7.98 -7.41 4.56
C LYS A 83 8.27 -6.03 3.98
N LEU A 84 7.78 -4.99 4.66
CA LEU A 84 8.03 -3.60 4.27
C LEU A 84 9.50 -3.20 4.48
N PRO A 85 10.07 -2.33 3.62
CA PRO A 85 11.40 -1.76 3.85
C PRO A 85 11.45 -0.93 5.12
N LEU A 86 12.51 -1.07 5.92
CA LEU A 86 12.68 -0.31 7.18
C LEU A 86 12.62 1.21 6.97
N LYS A 87 13.14 1.71 5.85
CA LYS A 87 13.06 3.12 5.46
C LYS A 87 11.62 3.61 5.39
N LEU A 88 10.73 2.83 4.77
CA LEU A 88 9.31 3.16 4.68
C LEU A 88 8.67 3.20 6.06
N CYS A 89 8.91 2.19 6.91
CA CYS A 89 8.36 2.17 8.27
C CYS A 89 8.80 3.39 9.09
N LYS A 90 10.07 3.80 8.98
CA LYS A 90 10.58 5.03 9.63
C LYS A 90 9.89 6.29 9.08
N GLU A 91 9.72 6.40 7.76
CA GLU A 91 8.99 7.51 7.14
C GLU A 91 7.54 7.59 7.62
N LEU A 92 6.82 6.46 7.68
CA LEU A 92 5.44 6.38 8.16
C LEU A 92 5.33 6.81 9.63
N SER A 93 6.21 6.28 10.48
CA SER A 93 6.24 6.61 11.92
C SER A 93 6.51 8.09 12.14
N ALA A 94 7.45 8.68 11.39
CA ALA A 94 7.73 10.10 11.45
C ALA A 94 6.54 10.97 11.00
N MET A 95 5.77 10.55 9.99
CA MET A 95 4.56 11.27 9.57
C MET A 95 3.47 11.22 10.64
N MET A 96 3.25 10.06 11.26
CA MET A 96 2.29 9.91 12.35
C MET A 96 2.68 10.77 13.57
N ALA A 97 3.96 10.76 13.94
CA ALA A 97 4.50 11.55 15.05
C ALA A 97 4.39 13.08 14.82
N ARG A 98 4.46 13.54 13.57
CA ARG A 98 4.28 14.97 13.23
C ARG A 98 2.83 15.43 13.26
N TYR A 99 1.88 14.49 13.18
CA TYR A 99 0.44 14.79 13.18
C TYR A 99 -0.13 14.86 14.60
N TRP A 100 0.41 14.03 15.50
CA TRP A 100 0.22 14.14 16.94
C TRP A 100 0.62 15.52 17.43
#